data_AF-A0A954KTN7-F1
#
_entry.id   AF-A0A954KTN7-F1
#
_cell.length_a   1.000
_cell.length_b   1.000
_cell.length_c   1.000
_cell.angle_alpha   90.00
_cell.angle_beta   90.00
_cell.angle_gamma   90.00
#
_symmetry.space_group_name_H-M   'P 1'
#
loop_
_entity.id
_entity.type
_entity.pdbx_description
1 polymer ?
#
loop_
_entity_poly.entity_id
_entity_poly.type
_entity_poly.pdbx_seq_one_letter_code
_entity_poly.pdbx_strand_id
1 'polypeptide(L)'
;GYEKVTWMALVGAILWGAAKLWDFNFPINKNLWTSSFVLITVGWSLMLLALFYLIIDVWKVRWWTFFFVVIGSNSLFIYLVGGFIDFEAIVSILFRKEGNWIHPDLVIVAALALKWLLLYYMYRKKIFLRL
;
A
#
# COMPACT_ATOMS: atom_id res chain seq x y z
N GLY A 1 12.05 22.56 0.24
CA GLY A 1 10.86 21.74 -0.08
C GLY A 1 11.00 21.16 -1.46
N TYR A 2 10.78 21.97 -2.49
CA TYR A 2 10.90 21.57 -3.90
C TYR A 2 12.28 21.02 -4.29
N GLU A 3 13.38 21.57 -3.75
CA GLU A 3 14.73 21.05 -4.02
C GLU A 3 14.90 19.57 -3.65
N LYS A 4 14.30 19.12 -2.54
CA LYS A 4 14.35 17.70 -2.14
C LYS A 4 13.55 16.83 -3.10
N VAL A 5 12.37 17.32 -3.52
CA VAL A 5 11.52 16.64 -4.53
C VAL A 5 12.30 16.47 -5.83
N THR A 6 12.94 17.55 -6.31
CA THR A 6 13.69 17.51 -7.57
C THR A 6 14.87 16.54 -7.49
N TRP A 7 15.63 16.53 -6.39
CA TRP A 7 16.73 15.57 -6.22
C TRP A 7 16.25 14.12 -6.19
N MET A 8 15.20 13.82 -5.42
CA MET A 8 14.64 12.46 -5.36
C MET A 8 14.10 12.00 -6.71
N ALA A 9 13.39 12.88 -7.44
CA ALA A 9 12.87 12.57 -8.77
C ALA A 9 13.99 12.38 -9.81
N LEU A 10 15.01 13.25 -9.80
CA LEU A 10 16.15 13.18 -10.72
C LEU A 10 16.97 11.91 -10.49
N VAL A 11 17.35 11.62 -9.24
CA VAL A 11 18.09 10.40 -8.91
C VAL A 11 17.25 9.17 -9.24
N GLY A 12 15.94 9.20 -8.95
CA GLY A 12 15.01 8.14 -9.35
C GLY A 12 14.99 7.90 -10.86
N ALA A 13 14.95 8.97 -11.67
CA ALA A 13 14.97 8.91 -13.13
C ALA A 13 16.29 8.36 -13.69
N ILE A 14 17.40 8.78 -13.11
CA ILE A 14 18.73 8.27 -13.48
C ILE A 14 18.82 6.77 -13.17
N LEU A 15 18.40 6.33 -11.99
CA LEU A 15 18.42 4.91 -11.62
C LEU A 15 17.49 4.07 -12.49
N TRP A 16 16.29 4.57 -12.80
CA TRP A 16 15.37 3.90 -13.69
C TRP A 16 15.94 3.75 -15.11
N GLY A 17 16.55 4.81 -15.64
CA GLY A 17 17.21 4.79 -16.95
C GLY A 17 18.44 3.86 -16.96
N ALA A 18 19.28 3.93 -15.92
CA ALA A 18 20.42 3.03 -15.75
C ALA A 18 19.98 1.56 -15.68
N ALA A 19 18.86 1.27 -15.00
CA ALA A 19 18.32 -0.09 -14.95
C ALA A 19 17.91 -0.61 -16.32
N LYS A 20 17.32 0.24 -17.16
CA LYS A 20 16.94 -0.09 -18.53
C LYS A 20 18.13 -0.26 -19.46
N LEU A 21 19.21 0.49 -19.25
CA LEU A 21 20.47 0.26 -19.97
C LEU A 21 21.15 -1.05 -19.51
N TRP A 22 21.05 -1.38 -18.22
CA TRP A 22 21.60 -2.61 -17.68
C TRP A 22 20.83 -3.86 -18.14
N ASP A 23 19.53 -3.72 -18.41
CA ASP A 23 18.64 -4.77 -18.93
C ASP A 23 19.17 -5.45 -20.20
N PHE A 24 19.93 -4.74 -21.04
CA PHE A 24 20.53 -5.29 -22.26
C PHE A 24 21.58 -6.38 -22.00
N ASN A 25 22.37 -6.24 -20.93
CA ASN A 25 23.42 -7.19 -20.56
C ASN A 25 22.97 -8.16 -19.49
N PHE A 26 22.10 -7.72 -18.58
CA PHE A 26 21.57 -8.52 -17.49
C PHE A 26 20.06 -8.28 -17.36
N PRO A 27 19.23 -9.18 -17.91
CA PRO A 27 17.79 -8.97 -17.99
C PRO A 27 17.14 -8.76 -16.63
N ILE A 28 16.19 -7.85 -16.58
CA ILE A 28 15.36 -7.59 -15.40
C ILE A 28 14.53 -8.84 -15.11
N ASN A 29 14.98 -9.61 -14.13
CA ASN A 29 14.29 -10.80 -13.65
C ASN A 29 13.93 -10.64 -12.18
N LYS A 30 12.62 -10.66 -11.91
CA LYS A 30 12.03 -10.56 -10.58
C LYS A 30 12.27 -11.82 -9.73
N ASN A 31 12.27 -13.01 -10.34
CA ASN A 31 12.41 -14.28 -9.63
C ASN A 31 13.84 -14.48 -9.11
N LEU A 32 14.83 -14.00 -9.88
CA LEU A 32 16.24 -14.11 -9.54
C LEU A 32 16.79 -12.91 -8.76
N TRP A 33 15.93 -11.93 -8.43
CA TRP A 33 16.32 -10.71 -7.72
C TRP A 33 17.56 -10.02 -8.33
N THR A 34 17.53 -9.87 -9.65
CA THR A 34 18.67 -9.33 -10.42
C THR A 34 19.05 -7.90 -10.00
N SER A 35 20.32 -7.52 -10.15
CA SER A 35 20.77 -6.16 -9.85
C SER A 35 20.02 -5.11 -10.67
N SER A 36 19.74 -5.39 -11.95
CA SER A 36 18.89 -4.56 -12.82
C SER A 36 17.46 -4.39 -12.25
N PHE A 37 16.90 -5.46 -11.68
CA PHE A 37 15.59 -5.41 -11.01
C PHE A 37 15.62 -4.59 -9.71
N VAL A 38 16.70 -4.68 -8.92
CA VAL A 38 16.87 -3.82 -7.74
C VAL A 38 16.97 -2.35 -8.15
N LEU A 39 17.74 -2.05 -9.20
CA LEU A 39 17.93 -0.67 -9.67
C LEU A 39 16.61 -0.03 -10.15
N ILE A 40 15.81 -0.76 -10.93
CA ILE A 40 14.52 -0.25 -11.43
C ILE A 40 13.51 -0.05 -10.30
N THR A 41 13.48 -0.94 -9.31
CA THR A 41 12.56 -0.82 -8.16
C THR A 41 12.93 0.32 -7.23
N VAL A 42 14.22 0.56 -6.99
CA VAL A 42 14.70 1.74 -6.25
C VAL A 42 14.38 3.03 -7.01
N GLY A 43 14.59 3.07 -8.32
CA GLY A 43 14.23 4.22 -9.17
C GLY A 43 12.75 4.61 -9.03
N TRP A 44 11.84 3.63 -9.17
CA TRP A 44 10.41 3.84 -8.96
C TRP A 44 10.07 4.27 -7.53
N SER A 45 10.72 3.66 -6.53
CA SER A 45 10.47 3.98 -5.12
C SER A 45 10.82 5.45 -4.80
N LEU A 46 11.95 5.95 -5.33
CA LEU A 46 12.35 7.35 -5.15
C LEU A 46 11.42 8.33 -5.85
N MET A 47 10.95 8.01 -7.06
CA MET A 47 9.98 8.85 -7.76
C MET A 47 8.64 8.92 -7.02
N LEU A 48 8.13 7.78 -6.54
CA LEU A 48 6.90 7.74 -5.75
C LEU A 48 7.07 8.47 -4.42
N LEU A 49 8.22 8.34 -3.78
CA LEU A 49 8.54 9.09 -2.57
C LEU A 49 8.56 10.61 -2.83
N ALA A 50 9.16 11.04 -3.94
CA ALA A 50 9.18 12.44 -4.35
C ALA A 50 7.75 12.97 -4.59
N LEU A 51 6.90 12.18 -5.25
CA LEU A 51 5.50 12.51 -5.50
C LEU A 51 4.71 12.67 -4.19
N PHE A 52 4.81 11.70 -3.28
CA PHE A 52 4.10 11.78 -1.99
C PHE A 52 4.63 12.90 -1.10
N TYR A 53 5.94 13.13 -1.08
CA TYR A 53 6.53 14.25 -0.35
C TYR A 53 6.03 15.60 -0.90
N LEU A 54 5.92 15.75 -2.22
CA LEU A 54 5.36 16.95 -2.84
C LEU A 54 3.90 17.16 -2.42
N ILE A 55 3.05 16.13 -2.50
CA ILE A 55 1.61 16.26 -2.22
C ILE A 55 1.37 16.53 -0.71
N ILE A 56 2.07 15.83 0.17
CA ILE A 56 1.77 15.79 1.61
C ILE A 56 2.49 16.91 2.38
N ASP A 57 3.76 17.14 2.07
CA ASP A 57 4.61 18.07 2.82
C ASP A 57 4.71 19.44 2.17
N VAL A 58 4.74 19.51 0.83
CA VAL A 58 4.86 20.78 0.11
C VAL A 58 3.48 21.39 -0.17
N TRP A 59 2.56 20.64 -0.78
CA TRP A 59 1.19 21.11 -1.06
C TRP A 59 0.25 20.98 0.13
N LYS A 60 0.68 20.30 1.21
CA LYS A 60 -0.09 20.13 2.45
C LYS A 60 -1.47 19.48 2.26
N VAL A 61 -1.66 18.70 1.19
CA VAL A 61 -2.91 17.98 0.92
C VAL A 61 -2.90 16.68 1.72
N ARG A 62 -3.47 16.71 2.93
CA ARG A 62 -3.41 15.60 3.90
C ARG A 62 -4.73 14.87 4.16
N TRP A 63 -5.85 15.34 3.62
CA TRP A 63 -7.16 14.78 3.95
C TRP A 63 -7.31 13.31 3.51
N TRP A 64 -6.76 12.96 2.33
CA TRP A 64 -6.78 11.61 1.77
C TRP A 64 -5.77 10.67 2.45
N THR A 65 -4.69 11.20 3.01
CA THR A 65 -3.65 10.38 3.64
C THR A 65 -4.15 9.69 4.90
N PHE A 66 -5.16 10.26 5.57
CA PHE A 66 -5.77 9.67 6.75
C PHE A 66 -6.23 8.22 6.53
N PHE A 67 -6.87 7.95 5.39
CA PHE A 67 -7.33 6.61 5.04
C PHE A 67 -6.18 5.60 4.99
N PHE A 68 -5.07 5.99 4.34
CA PHE A 68 -3.87 5.15 4.21
C PHE A 68 -3.10 5.02 5.52
N VAL A 69 -3.04 6.07 6.33
CA VAL A 69 -2.36 6.05 7.64
C VAL A 69 -3.04 5.07 8.59
N VAL A 70 -4.37 5.03 8.62
CA VAL A 70 -5.12 4.06 9.44
C VAL A 70 -4.71 2.63 9.08
N ILE A 71 -4.69 2.29 7.80
CA ILE A 71 -4.32 0.95 7.33
C ILE A 71 -2.83 0.65 7.60
N GLY A 72 -1.95 1.58 7.24
CA GLY A 72 -0.50 1.39 7.35
C GLY A 72 -0.01 1.26 8.80
N SER A 73 -0.63 1.99 9.72
CA SER A 73 -0.24 2.01 11.14
C SER A 73 -0.37 0.65 11.86
N ASN A 74 -1.24 -0.22 11.36
CA ASN A 74 -1.54 -1.55 11.91
C ASN A 74 -1.47 -2.64 10.82
N SER A 75 -0.61 -2.44 9.82
CA SER A 75 -0.43 -3.36 8.68
C SER A 75 -0.02 -4.78 9.11
N LEU A 76 0.82 -4.91 10.14
CA LEU A 76 1.19 -6.22 10.68
C LEU A 76 0.00 -6.93 11.33
N PHE A 77 -0.83 -6.19 12.09
CA PHE A 77 -2.00 -6.77 12.74
C PHE A 77 -2.99 -7.32 11.73
N ILE A 78 -3.33 -6.55 10.69
CA ILE A 78 -4.31 -7.00 9.69
C ILE A 78 -3.78 -8.20 8.89
N TYR A 79 -2.47 -8.28 8.65
CA TYR A 79 -1.83 -9.45 8.05
C TYR A 79 -1.99 -10.70 8.92
N LEU A 80 -1.67 -10.59 10.22
CA LEU A 80 -1.79 -11.71 11.16
C LEU A 80 -3.26 -12.15 11.31
N VAL A 81 -4.16 -11.20 11.58
CA VAL A 81 -5.59 -11.49 11.77
C VAL A 81 -6.23 -12.06 10.51
N GLY A 82 -5.81 -11.63 9.32
CA GLY A 82 -6.29 -12.20 8.06
C GLY A 82 -5.97 -13.69 7.89
N GLY A 83 -4.96 -14.22 8.59
CA GLY A 83 -4.68 -15.65 8.64
C GLY A 83 -5.55 -16.44 9.62
N PHE A 84 -6.14 -15.77 10.62
CA PHE A 84 -6.98 -16.41 11.66
C PHE A 84 -8.48 -16.18 11.46
N ILE A 85 -8.85 -15.05 10.85
CA ILE A 85 -10.23 -14.58 10.73
C ILE A 85 -10.57 -14.35 9.26
N ASP A 86 -11.56 -15.09 8.77
CA ASP A 86 -12.16 -14.86 7.48
C ASP A 86 -13.28 -13.80 7.57
N PHE A 87 -12.93 -12.56 7.25
CA PHE A 87 -13.85 -11.44 7.26
C PHE A 87 -14.95 -11.56 6.20
N GLU A 88 -14.70 -12.22 5.07
CA GLU A 88 -15.70 -12.41 4.02
C GLU A 88 -16.74 -13.44 4.46
N ALA A 89 -16.31 -14.52 5.13
CA ALA A 89 -17.22 -15.47 5.76
C ALA A 89 -18.12 -14.79 6.81
N ILE A 90 -17.54 -13.97 7.70
CA ILE A 90 -18.32 -13.24 8.73
C ILE A 90 -19.38 -12.33 8.09
N VAL A 91 -18.97 -11.56 7.09
CA VAL A 91 -19.88 -10.66 6.36
C VAL A 91 -20.94 -11.47 5.63
N SER A 92 -20.59 -12.55 4.95
CA SER A 92 -21.54 -13.39 4.22
C SER A 92 -22.63 -13.96 5.13
N ILE A 93 -22.33 -14.33 6.38
CA ILE A 93 -23.30 -14.80 7.38
C ILE A 93 -24.27 -13.68 7.76
N LEU A 94 -23.75 -12.49 8.06
CA LEU A 94 -24.55 -11.32 8.44
C LEU A 94 -25.49 -10.84 7.33
N PHE A 95 -25.01 -10.94 6.10
CA PHE A 95 -25.74 -10.54 4.92
C PHE A 95 -26.63 -11.66 4.37
N ARG A 96 -26.54 -12.91 4.86
CA ARG A 96 -27.40 -14.02 4.42
C ARG A 96 -28.86 -13.78 4.80
N LYS A 97 -29.58 -13.02 3.97
CA LYS A 97 -31.03 -12.85 4.03
C LYS A 97 -31.68 -13.98 3.25
N GLU A 98 -32.60 -14.68 3.91
CA GLU A 98 -33.44 -15.79 3.42
C GLU A 98 -33.57 -15.85 1.88
N GLY A 99 -32.70 -16.62 1.24
CA GLY A 99 -32.89 -17.08 -0.15
C GLY A 99 -32.38 -16.19 -1.29
N ASN A 100 -31.86 -14.98 -1.04
CA ASN A 100 -31.31 -14.15 -2.13
C ASN A 100 -29.78 -14.11 -2.11
N TRP A 101 -29.18 -14.45 -3.25
CA TRP A 101 -27.76 -14.28 -3.51
C TRP A 101 -27.42 -12.80 -3.49
N ILE A 102 -26.70 -12.36 -2.47
CA ILE A 102 -26.16 -11.00 -2.45
C ILE A 102 -25.00 -10.96 -3.44
N HIS A 103 -24.96 -9.88 -4.22
CA HIS A 103 -23.88 -9.65 -5.18
C HIS A 103 -22.52 -9.77 -4.47
N PRO A 104 -21.61 -10.62 -4.96
CA PRO A 104 -20.30 -10.84 -4.35
C PRO A 104 -19.54 -9.54 -4.05
N ASP A 105 -19.72 -8.53 -4.91
CA ASP A 105 -19.11 -7.21 -4.78
C ASP A 105 -19.46 -6.52 -3.45
N LEU A 106 -20.71 -6.66 -2.99
CA LEU A 106 -21.16 -6.07 -1.73
C LEU A 106 -20.50 -6.72 -0.52
N VAL A 107 -20.27 -8.03 -0.58
CA VAL A 107 -19.58 -8.78 0.49
C VAL A 107 -18.13 -8.32 0.59
N ILE A 108 -17.44 -8.16 -0.53
CA ILE A 108 -16.04 -7.70 -0.57
C ILE A 108 -15.94 -6.27 0.00
N VAL A 109 -16.81 -5.36 -0.45
CA VAL A 109 -16.83 -3.98 0.04
C VAL A 109 -17.13 -3.92 1.54
N ALA A 110 -18.09 -4.69 2.02
CA ALA A 110 -18.42 -4.75 3.44
C ALA A 110 -17.29 -5.39 4.28
N ALA A 111 -16.61 -6.40 3.77
CA ALA A 111 -15.44 -7.00 4.42
C ALA A 111 -14.26 -6.00 4.50
N LEU A 112 -14.01 -5.25 3.43
CA LEU A 112 -13.01 -4.17 3.43
C LEU A 112 -13.38 -3.06 4.42
N ALA A 113 -14.65 -2.65 4.47
CA ALA A 113 -15.12 -1.66 5.43
C ALA A 113 -14.97 -2.17 6.88
N LEU A 114 -15.28 -3.43 7.15
CA LEU A 114 -15.10 -4.06 8.45
C LEU A 114 -13.63 -4.08 8.87
N LYS A 115 -12.72 -4.49 7.97
CA LYS A 115 -11.27 -4.43 8.19
C LYS A 115 -10.81 -3.00 8.49
N TRP A 116 -11.30 -2.02 7.73
CA TRP A 116 -10.95 -0.62 7.96
C TRP A 116 -11.47 -0.08 9.29
N LEU A 117 -12.70 -0.41 9.69
CA LEU A 117 -13.28 -0.02 10.98
C LEU A 117 -12.50 -0.61 12.17
N LEU A 118 -12.08 -1.87 12.05
CA LEU A 118 -11.20 -2.52 13.04
C LEU A 118 -9.89 -1.75 13.20
N LEU A 119 -9.24 -1.41 12.09
CA LEU A 119 -7.98 -0.65 12.10
C LEU A 119 -8.18 0.78 12.59
N TYR A 120 -9.31 1.41 12.25
CA TYR A 120 -9.68 2.72 12.76
C TYR A 120 -9.88 2.70 14.28
N TYR A 121 -10.53 1.66 14.81
CA TYR A 121 -10.69 1.48 16.25
C TYR A 121 -9.33 1.38 16.96
N MET A 122 -8.41 0.56 16.43
CA MET A 122 -7.04 0.44 16.97
C MET A 122 -6.27 1.76 16.89
N TYR A 123 -6.38 2.46 15.75
CA TYR A 123 -5.78 3.77 15.55
C TYR A 123 -6.28 4.78 16.59
N ARG A 124 -7.59 4.83 16.85
CA ARG A 124 -8.19 5.69 17.88
C ARG A 124 -7.73 5.34 19.29
N LYS A 125 -7.51 4.06 19.58
CA LYS A 125 -7.00 3.58 20.87
C LYS A 125 -5.48 3.66 21.00
N LYS A 126 -4.76 4.11 19.96
CA LYS A 126 -3.29 4.15 19.89
C LYS A 126 -2.63 2.80 20.17
N ILE A 127 -3.33 1.70 19.86
CA ILE A 127 -2.80 0.35 19.97
C ILE A 127 -2.10 0.07 18.63
N PHE A 128 -0.76 0.02 18.66
CA PHE A 128 0.06 -0.27 17.50
C PHE A 128 0.90 -1.50 17.79
N LEU A 129 0.64 -2.60 17.08
CA LEU A 129 1.52 -3.77 17.15
C LEU A 129 2.81 -3.47 16.39
N ARG A 130 3.93 -3.46 17.11
CA ARG A 130 5.28 -3.32 16.58
C ARG A 130 6.06 -4.55 17.04
N LEU A 131 6.80 -5.17 16.10
CA LEU A 131 7.80 -6.19 16.40
C LEU A 131 9.09 -5.51 16.86
#